data_AF-A0A918RY49-F1
#
_entry.id   AF-A0A918RY49-F1
#
_cell.length_a   1.000
_cell.length_b   1.000
_cell.length_c   1.000
_cell.angle_alpha   90.00
_cell.angle_beta   90.00
_cell.angle_gamma   90.00
#
_symmetry.space_group_name_H-M   'P 1'
#
loop_
_entity.id
_entity.type
_entity.pdbx_description
1 polymer ?
#
loop_
_entity_poly.entity_id
_entity_poly.type
_entity_poly.pdbx_seq_one_letter_code
_entity_poly.pdbx_strand_id
1 'polypeptide(L)' 'MAMIAKSGFYGGKFYKAGQSVPDGQSTEQDLPKDKPLDRMNKDELIAEAERRGVEIKASDTKADILAAIAAAEQPAS' A
#
# COMPACT_ATOMS: atom_id res chain seq x y z
N MET A 1 14.81 18.66 -14.78
CA MET A 1 14.26 19.58 -13.77
C MET A 1 12.82 19.88 -14.16
N ALA A 2 11.84 19.47 -13.36
CA ALA A 2 10.45 19.84 -13.59
C ALA A 2 10.13 21.16 -12.87
N MET A 3 9.41 22.07 -13.53
CA MET A 3 8.90 23.29 -12.92
C MET A 3 7.48 23.08 -12.41
N ILE A 4 7.20 23.57 -11.21
CA ILE A 4 5.87 23.50 -10.61
C ILE A 4 4.94 24.50 -11.28
N ALA A 5 3.95 24.01 -12.03
CA ALA A 5 2.96 24.87 -12.69
C ALA A 5 1.92 25.46 -11.71
N LYS A 6 1.66 24.76 -10.60
CA LYS A 6 0.69 25.17 -9.58
C LYS A 6 1.21 24.82 -8.20
N SER A 7 1.10 25.74 -7.25
CA SER A 7 1.54 25.52 -5.87
C SER A 7 0.88 24.28 -5.26
N GLY A 8 1.68 23.42 -4.65
CA GLY A 8 1.24 22.13 -4.14
C GLY A 8 2.33 21.41 -3.36
N PHE A 9 2.00 20.25 -2.80
CA PHE A 9 2.93 19.43 -2.03
C PHE A 9 3.55 18.37 -2.95
N TYR A 10 4.87 18.42 -3.11
CA TYR A 10 5.64 17.49 -3.96
C TYR A 10 6.77 16.89 -3.13
N GLY A 11 6.89 15.57 -3.13
CA GLY A 11 7.95 14.84 -2.41
C GLY A 11 8.19 15.27 -0.95
N GLY A 12 7.12 15.47 -0.19
CA GLY A 12 7.21 15.80 1.25
C GLY A 12 7.43 17.28 1.56
N LYS A 13 7.45 18.17 0.55
CA LYS A 13 7.66 19.61 0.73
C LYS A 13 6.64 20.41 -0.08
N PHE A 14 6.19 21.54 0.48
CA PHE A 14 5.33 22.45 -0.24
C PHE A 14 6.16 23.32 -1.18
N TYR A 15 5.81 23.31 -2.46
CA TYR A 15 6.44 24.14 -3.48
C TYR A 15 5.43 25.15 -4.04
N LYS A 16 5.92 26.35 -4.33
CA LYS A 16 5.15 27.39 -5.01
C LYS A 16 5.26 27.24 -6.52
N ALA A 17 4.26 27.76 -7.25
CA ALA A 17 4.33 27.82 -8.70
C ALA A 17 5.59 28.59 -9.14
N GLY A 18 6.28 28.06 -10.15
CA GLY A 18 7.55 28.60 -10.65
C GLY A 18 8.81 28.09 -9.92
N GLN A 19 8.68 27.32 -8.84
CA GLN A 19 9.84 26.64 -8.24
C GLN A 19 10.18 25.37 -9.04
N SER A 20 11.47 25.05 -9.14
CA SER A 20 11.96 23.82 -9.75
C SER A 20 12.07 22.71 -8.69
N VAL A 21 11.56 21.53 -9.01
CA VAL A 21 11.83 20.32 -8.23
C VAL A 21 13.10 19.64 -8.74
N PRO A 22 13.99 19.16 -7.85
CA PRO A 22 15.15 18.37 -8.26
C PRO A 22 14.67 17.14 -9.02
N ASP A 23 15.28 16.92 -10.20
CA ASP A 23 15.00 15.81 -11.10
C ASP A 23 15.28 14.50 -10.34
N GLY A 24 14.22 13.75 -10.02
CA GLY A 24 14.31 12.56 -9.16
C GLY A 24 13.20 12.44 -8.12
N GLN A 25 12.45 13.50 -7.84
CA GLN A 25 11.15 13.40 -7.15
C GLN A 25 10.02 13.24 -8.17
N SER A 26 10.14 12.24 -9.05
CA SER A 26 8.96 11.56 -9.54
C SER A 26 8.31 10.94 -8.31
N THR A 27 7.13 11.42 -7.92
CA THR A 27 6.29 10.76 -6.91
C THR A 27 5.70 9.46 -7.49
N GLU A 28 6.58 8.62 -8.01
CA GLU A 28 6.40 7.20 -8.27
C GLU A 28 7.14 6.38 -7.21
N GLN A 29 7.60 7.01 -6.12
CA GLN A 29 7.98 6.28 -4.91
C GLN A 29 6.72 5.64 -4.32
N ASP A 30 6.48 4.41 -4.75
CA ASP A 30 6.68 3.30 -3.83
C ASP A 30 5.91 3.49 -2.51
N LEU A 31 4.59 3.70 -2.63
CA LEU A 31 3.76 3.04 -1.65
C LEU A 31 3.93 1.55 -1.94
N PRO A 32 4.40 0.71 -1.00
CA PRO A 32 4.04 -0.69 -1.10
C PRO A 32 2.53 -0.71 -1.26
N LYS A 33 2.06 -1.19 -2.42
CA LYS A 33 0.63 -1.45 -2.65
C LYS A 33 0.09 -2.51 -1.69
N ASP A 34 0.96 -3.11 -0.90
CA ASP A 34 0.65 -3.74 0.36
C ASP A 34 0.33 -2.67 1.39
N LYS A 35 -0.96 -2.31 1.49
CA LYS A 35 -1.50 -2.01 2.82
C LYS A 35 -1.00 -3.17 3.69
N PRO A 36 -0.14 -2.93 4.70
CA PRO A 36 0.32 -4.03 5.52
C PRO A 36 -0.94 -4.67 6.07
N LEU A 37 -1.18 -5.94 5.74
CA LEU A 37 -2.38 -6.68 6.15
C LEU A 37 -2.57 -6.52 7.68
N ASP A 38 -1.48 -6.32 8.41
CA ASP A 38 -1.41 -5.93 9.81
C ASP A 38 -2.31 -4.73 10.22
N ARG A 39 -2.50 -3.74 9.33
CA ARG A 39 -3.38 -2.58 9.53
C ARG A 39 -4.83 -2.81 9.13
N MET A 40 -5.16 -3.92 8.49
CA MET A 40 -6.54 -4.28 8.17
C MET A 40 -7.27 -4.80 9.40
N ASN A 41 -8.58 -4.55 9.49
CA ASN A 41 -9.45 -5.13 10.51
C ASN A 41 -9.77 -6.59 10.17
N LYS A 42 -10.32 -7.35 11.13
CA LYS A 42 -10.66 -8.76 10.91
C LYS A 42 -11.60 -8.94 9.72
N ASP A 43 -12.62 -8.09 9.57
CA ASP A 43 -13.56 -8.13 8.44
C ASP A 43 -12.87 -7.82 7.09
N GLU A 44 -11.97 -6.83 7.06
CA GLU A 44 -11.20 -6.49 5.86
C GLU A 44 -10.26 -7.63 5.46
N LEU A 45 -9.65 -8.31 6.45
CA LEU A 45 -8.83 -9.49 6.21
C LEU A 45 -9.66 -10.67 5.70
N ILE A 46 -10.89 -10.83 6.19
CA ILE A 46 -11.78 -11.88 5.70
C ILE A 46 -12.14 -11.63 4.24
N ALA A 47 -12.53 -10.40 3.90
CA ALA A 47 -12.85 -10.02 2.53
C ALA A 47 -11.63 -10.16 1.60
N GLU A 48 -10.43 -9.82 2.07
CA GLU A 48 -9.19 -9.96 1.30
C GLU A 48 -8.80 -11.43 1.10
N ALA A 49 -9.03 -12.30 2.10
CA ALA A 49 -8.86 -13.75 1.97
C ALA A 49 -9.83 -14.35 0.95
N GLU A 50 -11.12 -14.00 1.02
CA GLU A 50 -12.13 -14.44 0.05
C GLU A 50 -11.78 -13.98 -1.38
N ARG A 51 -11.35 -12.72 -1.52
CA ARG A 51 -10.90 -12.16 -2.81
C ARG A 51 -9.74 -12.93 -3.41
N ARG A 52 -8.88 -13.50 -2.56
CA ARG A 52 -7.70 -14.29 -2.95
C ARG A 52 -7.99 -15.79 -3.05
N GLY A 53 -9.21 -16.22 -2.75
CA GLY A 53 -9.60 -17.63 -2.74
C GLY A 53 -8.99 -18.43 -1.59
N VAL A 54 -8.64 -17.78 -0.48
CA VAL A 54 -8.12 -18.41 0.73
C VAL A 54 -9.29 -18.77 1.65
N GLU A 55 -9.44 -20.05 1.95
CA GLU A 55 -10.45 -20.53 2.91
C GLU A 55 -10.01 -20.22 4.34
N ILE A 56 -10.77 -19.38 5.03
CA ILE A 56 -10.57 -19.00 6.43
C ILE A 56 -11.88 -19.17 7.20
N LYS A 57 -11.80 -19.49 8.49
CA LYS A 57 -12.97 -19.61 9.37
C LYS A 57 -13.15 -18.33 10.16
N ALA A 58 -14.39 -17.93 10.41
CA ALA A 58 -14.69 -16.79 11.27
C ALA A 58 -14.15 -16.95 12.71
N SER A 59 -13.91 -18.19 13.13
CA SER A 59 -13.27 -18.54 14.41
C SER A 59 -11.77 -18.30 14.43
N ASP A 60 -11.12 -18.16 13.26
CA ASP A 60 -9.69 -17.95 13.18
C ASP A 60 -9.30 -16.60 13.75
N THR A 61 -8.11 -16.56 14.35
CA THR A 61 -7.57 -15.34 14.93
C THR A 61 -7.05 -14.43 13.82
N LYS A 62 -6.93 -13.13 14.10
CA LYS A 62 -6.36 -12.17 13.13
C LYS A 62 -5.00 -12.65 12.60
N ALA A 63 -4.16 -13.19 13.49
CA ALA A 63 -2.83 -13.69 13.13
C ALA A 63 -2.90 -14.90 12.18
N ASP A 64 -3.86 -15.79 12.39
CA ASP A 64 -4.04 -16.99 11.57
C ASP A 64 -4.51 -16.61 10.14
N ILE A 65 -5.48 -15.69 10.06
CA ILE A 65 -5.96 -15.14 8.77
C ILE A 65 -4.82 -14.44 8.01
N LEU A 66 -4.00 -13.65 8.72
CA LEU A 66 -2.83 -12.99 8.14
C LEU A 66 -1.83 -13.99 7.57
N ALA A 67 -1.56 -15.06 8.31
CA ALA A 67 -0.65 -16.11 7.86
C ALA A 67 -1.18 -16.85 6.63
N ALA A 68 -2.49 -17.15 6.60
CA ALA A 68 -3.13 -17.78 5.45
C ALA A 68 -3.07 -16.90 4.18
N ILE A 69 -3.33 -15.61 4.33
CA ILE A 69 -3.24 -14.64 3.21
C ILE A 69 -1.80 -14.47 2.74
N ALA A 70 -0.84 -14.34 3.67
CA ALA A 70 0.57 -14.19 3.34
C ALA A 70 1.15 -15.44 2.66
N ALA A 71 0.75 -16.63 3.10
CA ALA A 71 1.13 -17.89 2.48
C ALA A 71 0.57 -18.02 1.04
N ALA A 72 -0.61 -17.46 0.77
CA ALA A 72 -1.16 -17.39 -0.57
C ALA A 72 -0.51 -16.30 -1.45
N GLU A 73 0.04 -15.24 -0.84
CA GLU A 73 0.68 -14.12 -1.53
C GLU A 73 2.15 -14.37 -1.89
N GLN A 74 2.84 -15.29 -1.20
CA GLN A 74 4.16 -15.76 -1.59
C GLN A 74 4.04 -16.93 -2.58
N PRO A 75 4.04 -16.71 -3.92
CA PRO A 75 4.37 -17.79 -4.82
C PRO A 75 5.82 -18.19 -4.51
N ALA A 76 6.06 -19.47 -4.32
CA ALA A 76 7.42 -20.01 -4.31
C ALA A 76 8.16 -19.49 -5.56
N SER A 77 9.17 -18.66 -5.36
CA SER A 77 10.10 -18.20 -6.40
C SER A 77 11.45 -17.88 -5.78
#